data_AF-A0A7V9FLF1-F1
#
_entry.id   AF-A0A7V9FLF1-F1
#
_cell.length_a   1.000
_cell.length_b   1.000
_cell.length_c   1.000
_cell.angle_alpha   90.00
_cell.angle_beta   90.00
_cell.angle_gamma   90.00
#
_symmetry.space_group_name_H-M   'P 1'
#
loop_
_entity.id
_entity.type
_entity.pdbx_description
1 polymer ?
#
loop_
_entity_poly.entity_id
_entity_poly.type
_entity_poly.pdbx_seq_one_letter_code
_entity_poly.pdbx_strand_id
1 'polypeptide(L)'
;VDADGRLKGLITVKDIRKRIEFPLATKDEQGRLRVGAAVGVGHDAFDRAGALVEAEVDMLVVDTAHGHSRSVVEMVRRVKSEWDVQVIAGNIATAEAAEALIDAGADALKVGIGPGSSCTTRIVAGVGVPQITAIFDCVEVASRQGVPVVADGGLTSSGDIAKAVAAGADTVMTGSMLAGTDESPGEVVLLQGERFKEYRGMGSLGAMKARSFSKDRYFQGDVEDVDKLVPEGIEGRVPYKGPLQQILYQLVGGLRQAMGYCGAATVEEMKAAQFVRITGAGLRESHPHDLTITKEAPNYRRQ
;
A
#
# COMPACT_ATOMS: atom_id res chain seq x y z
N VAL A 1 18.58 25.51 -25.93
CA VAL A 1 20.04 25.46 -26.17
C VAL A 1 20.71 26.52 -25.32
N ASP A 2 22.01 26.40 -25.03
CA ASP A 2 22.78 27.48 -24.41
C ASP A 2 23.21 28.54 -25.45
N ALA A 3 23.99 29.54 -25.00
CA ALA A 3 24.45 30.63 -25.85
C ALA A 3 25.37 30.17 -27.00
N ASP A 4 26.03 29.01 -26.85
CA ASP A 4 26.92 28.42 -27.86
C ASP A 4 26.18 27.42 -28.78
N GLY A 5 24.85 27.31 -28.64
CA GLY A 5 24.03 26.40 -29.45
C GLY A 5 24.03 24.95 -28.98
N ARG A 6 24.59 24.63 -27.81
CA ARG A 6 24.57 23.25 -27.27
C ARG A 6 23.20 22.91 -26.68
N LEU A 7 22.74 21.67 -26.87
CA LEU A 7 21.46 21.20 -26.36
C LEU A 7 21.47 21.16 -24.82
N LYS A 8 20.46 21.79 -24.19
CA LYS A 8 20.28 21.83 -22.74
C LYS A 8 19.05 21.08 -22.24
N GLY A 9 18.12 20.74 -23.13
CA GLY A 9 16.86 20.09 -22.78
C GLY A 9 15.83 20.20 -23.90
N LEU A 10 14.72 19.49 -23.72
CA LEU A 10 13.59 19.45 -24.63
C LEU A 10 12.30 19.60 -23.82
N ILE A 11 11.39 20.47 -24.26
CA ILE A 11 10.04 20.57 -23.73
C ILE A 11 9.08 20.27 -24.87
N THR A 12 8.07 19.44 -24.60
CA THR A 12 7.08 19.07 -25.60
C THR A 12 5.72 19.66 -25.28
N VAL A 13 4.88 19.83 -26.30
CA VAL A 13 3.47 20.22 -26.12
C VAL A 13 2.71 19.21 -25.23
N LYS A 14 3.14 17.94 -25.23
CA LYS A 14 2.57 16.89 -24.38
C LYS A 14 2.77 17.21 -22.89
N ASP A 15 3.92 17.72 -22.50
CA ASP A 15 4.23 18.06 -21.10
C ASP A 15 3.31 19.18 -20.59
N ILE A 16 3.09 20.20 -21.42
CA ILE A 16 2.17 21.30 -21.12
C ILE A 16 0.73 20.80 -21.00
N ARG A 17 0.27 19.99 -21.97
CA ARG A 17 -1.08 19.42 -21.95
C ARG A 17 -1.30 18.54 -20.72
N LYS A 18 -0.35 17.69 -20.35
CA LYS A 18 -0.46 16.81 -19.17
C LYS A 18 -0.51 17.59 -17.87
N ARG A 19 0.18 18.73 -17.77
CA ARG A 19 0.09 19.61 -16.61
C ARG A 19 -1.30 20.24 -16.44
N ILE A 20 -1.96 20.59 -17.54
CA ILE A 20 -3.32 21.14 -17.54
C ILE A 20 -4.34 20.03 -17.24
N GLU A 21 -4.16 18.86 -17.83
CA GLU A 21 -5.05 17.70 -17.69
C GLU A 21 -5.03 17.11 -16.27
N PHE A 22 -3.84 17.07 -15.62
CA PHE A 22 -3.66 16.51 -14.28
C PHE A 22 -3.06 17.55 -13.31
N PRO A 23 -3.85 18.53 -12.85
CA PRO A 23 -3.36 19.62 -12.01
C PRO A 23 -2.96 19.17 -10.60
N LEU A 24 -3.51 18.05 -10.13
CA LEU A 24 -3.21 17.45 -8.82
C LEU A 24 -2.15 16.33 -8.89
N ALA A 25 -1.38 16.26 -9.98
CA ALA A 25 -0.34 15.23 -10.14
C ALA A 25 0.76 15.38 -9.09
N THR A 26 1.10 14.30 -8.41
CA THR A 26 2.22 14.22 -7.47
C THR A 26 3.54 14.26 -8.22
N LYS A 27 4.32 15.32 -8.01
CA LYS A 27 5.57 15.59 -8.73
C LYS A 27 6.73 15.87 -7.80
N ASP A 28 7.94 15.61 -8.28
CA ASP A 28 9.18 16.06 -7.65
C ASP A 28 9.44 17.55 -7.93
N GLU A 29 10.52 18.07 -7.37
CA GLU A 29 10.92 19.48 -7.52
C GLU A 29 11.29 19.86 -8.97
N GLN A 30 11.64 18.87 -9.79
CA GLN A 30 11.94 19.04 -11.21
C GLN A 30 10.69 18.96 -12.10
N GLY A 31 9.53 18.63 -11.52
CA GLY A 31 8.25 18.50 -12.21
C GLY A 31 7.99 17.12 -12.84
N ARG A 32 8.83 16.13 -12.54
CA ARG A 32 8.66 14.72 -12.94
C ARG A 32 7.66 14.03 -12.01
N LEU A 33 7.02 12.96 -12.48
CA LEU A 33 6.10 12.19 -11.65
C LEU A 33 6.88 11.42 -10.58
N ARG A 34 6.37 11.39 -9.35
CA ARG A 34 7.01 10.60 -8.29
C ARG A 34 6.75 9.10 -8.47
N VAL A 35 7.74 8.28 -8.15
CA VAL A 35 7.67 6.82 -8.17
C VAL A 35 8.41 6.20 -6.99
N GLY A 36 7.83 5.17 -6.38
CA GLY A 36 8.47 4.35 -5.36
C GLY A 36 8.72 2.93 -5.86
N ALA A 37 9.72 2.27 -5.28
CA ALA A 37 10.06 0.89 -5.64
C ALA A 37 10.27 0.01 -4.40
N ALA A 38 9.66 -1.18 -4.40
CA ALA A 38 9.85 -2.15 -3.33
C ALA A 38 11.20 -2.86 -3.47
N VAL A 39 11.90 -3.03 -2.36
CA VAL A 39 13.09 -3.87 -2.15
C VAL A 39 12.87 -4.70 -0.88
N GLY A 40 13.74 -5.64 -0.58
CA GLY A 40 13.61 -6.51 0.60
C GLY A 40 14.98 -6.74 1.17
N VAL A 41 15.25 -7.96 1.64
CA VAL A 41 16.44 -8.24 2.46
C VAL A 41 17.26 -9.44 1.97
N GLY A 42 16.97 -9.95 0.78
CA GLY A 42 17.73 -11.01 0.13
C GLY A 42 19.13 -10.55 -0.31
N HIS A 43 19.95 -11.49 -0.77
CA HIS A 43 21.36 -11.23 -1.12
C HIS A 43 21.57 -10.13 -2.17
N ASP A 44 20.67 -10.03 -3.16
CA ASP A 44 20.72 -9.05 -4.25
C ASP A 44 19.96 -7.74 -3.95
N ALA A 45 19.31 -7.64 -2.78
CA ALA A 45 18.41 -6.54 -2.49
C ALA A 45 19.14 -5.20 -2.37
N PHE A 46 20.39 -5.20 -1.89
CA PHE A 46 21.20 -3.99 -1.77
C PHE A 46 21.68 -3.46 -3.13
N ASP A 47 22.13 -4.35 -4.01
CA ASP A 47 22.53 -3.97 -5.38
C ASP A 47 21.31 -3.45 -6.16
N ARG A 48 20.15 -4.09 -5.98
CA ARG A 48 18.87 -3.61 -6.53
C ARG A 48 18.49 -2.23 -6.00
N ALA A 49 18.68 -1.96 -4.70
CA ALA A 49 18.45 -0.63 -4.13
C ALA A 49 19.35 0.42 -4.79
N GLY A 50 20.64 0.12 -4.95
CA GLY A 50 21.59 1.00 -5.62
C GLY A 50 21.20 1.33 -7.06
N ALA A 51 20.82 0.32 -7.85
CA ALA A 51 20.38 0.52 -9.23
C ALA A 51 19.08 1.37 -9.32
N LEU A 52 18.17 1.24 -8.35
CA LEU A 52 16.95 2.05 -8.30
C LEU A 52 17.24 3.50 -7.91
N VAL A 53 18.17 3.74 -6.99
CA VAL A 53 18.63 5.08 -6.61
C VAL A 53 19.35 5.76 -7.78
N GLU A 54 20.20 5.03 -8.51
CA GLU A 54 20.85 5.54 -9.73
C GLU A 54 19.82 5.93 -10.80
N ALA A 55 18.71 5.22 -10.87
CA ALA A 55 17.56 5.55 -11.72
C ALA A 55 16.64 6.66 -11.16
N GLU A 56 17.05 7.36 -10.10
CA GLU A 56 16.35 8.48 -9.46
C GLU A 56 14.96 8.13 -8.88
N VAL A 57 14.82 6.95 -8.26
CA VAL A 57 13.59 6.62 -7.50
C VAL A 57 13.38 7.61 -6.34
N ASP A 58 12.14 8.06 -6.12
CA ASP A 58 11.84 9.01 -5.03
C ASP A 58 11.86 8.35 -3.65
N MET A 59 11.49 7.07 -3.59
CA MET A 59 11.44 6.31 -2.34
C MET A 59 11.65 4.81 -2.54
N LEU A 60 12.35 4.19 -1.60
CA LEU A 60 12.45 2.74 -1.49
C LEU A 60 11.47 2.23 -0.43
N VAL A 61 10.83 1.10 -0.72
CA VAL A 61 9.98 0.41 0.24
C VAL A 61 10.66 -0.89 0.64
N VAL A 62 11.31 -0.93 1.81
CA VAL A 62 11.87 -2.16 2.37
C VAL A 62 10.70 -3.00 2.90
N ASP A 63 10.33 -4.01 2.12
CA ASP A 63 9.04 -4.68 2.23
C ASP A 63 9.20 -6.18 2.50
N THR A 64 8.92 -6.58 3.74
CA THR A 64 9.00 -7.97 4.20
C THR A 64 7.74 -8.39 4.93
N ALA A 65 7.52 -9.69 5.13
CA ALA A 65 6.42 -10.17 5.96
C ALA A 65 6.61 -9.87 7.46
N HIS A 66 7.84 -9.64 7.92
CA HIS A 66 8.14 -9.31 9.32
C HIS A 66 9.23 -8.22 9.42
N GLY A 67 8.77 -6.97 9.48
CA GLY A 67 9.61 -5.78 9.52
C GLY A 67 10.44 -5.63 10.80
N HIS A 68 10.06 -6.31 11.89
CA HIS A 68 10.82 -6.30 13.15
C HIS A 68 11.98 -7.33 13.15
N SER A 69 12.25 -7.98 12.01
CA SER A 69 13.41 -8.85 11.87
C SER A 69 14.71 -8.04 11.79
N ARG A 70 15.78 -8.61 12.34
CA ARG A 70 17.12 -7.98 12.35
C ARG A 70 17.60 -7.59 10.95
N SER A 71 17.36 -8.45 9.95
CA SER A 71 17.78 -8.20 8.56
C SER A 71 17.11 -6.97 7.96
N VAL A 72 15.86 -6.68 8.31
CA VAL A 72 15.15 -5.46 7.86
C VAL A 72 15.75 -4.22 8.50
N VAL A 73 15.95 -4.24 9.82
CA VAL A 73 16.56 -3.13 10.57
C VAL A 73 17.96 -2.83 10.02
N GLU A 74 18.77 -3.86 9.75
CA GLU A 74 20.10 -3.72 9.16
C GLU A 74 20.03 -3.20 7.72
N MET A 75 19.09 -3.67 6.90
CA MET A 75 18.91 -3.20 5.53
C MET A 75 18.52 -1.71 5.49
N VAL A 76 17.56 -1.27 6.31
CA VAL A 76 17.17 0.15 6.41
C VAL A 76 18.39 0.99 6.79
N ARG A 77 19.11 0.60 7.84
CA ARG A 77 20.31 1.33 8.29
C ARG A 77 21.37 1.42 7.19
N ARG A 78 21.60 0.33 6.45
CA ARG A 78 22.58 0.27 5.37
C ARG A 78 22.18 1.14 4.17
N VAL A 79 20.90 1.12 3.77
CA VAL A 79 20.38 1.98 2.70
C VAL A 79 20.55 3.46 3.08
N LYS A 80 20.13 3.83 4.30
CA LYS A 80 20.22 5.21 4.80
C LYS A 80 21.67 5.68 5.02
N SER A 81 22.63 4.78 5.23
CA SER A 81 24.05 5.16 5.34
C SER A 81 24.72 5.40 3.99
N GLU A 82 24.22 4.78 2.91
CA GLU A 82 24.84 4.85 1.58
C GLU A 82 24.22 5.94 0.71
N TRP A 83 22.89 6.12 0.78
CA TRP A 83 22.16 7.00 -0.11
C TRP A 83 21.22 7.95 0.63
N ASP A 84 21.14 9.19 0.15
CA ASP A 84 20.11 10.16 0.56
C ASP A 84 18.81 9.90 -0.21
N VAL A 85 18.10 8.85 0.21
CA VAL A 85 16.82 8.44 -0.35
C VAL A 85 15.78 8.26 0.76
N GLN A 86 14.51 8.51 0.44
CA GLN A 86 13.41 8.24 1.35
C GLN A 86 13.16 6.73 1.47
N VAL A 87 12.98 6.23 2.69
CA VAL A 87 12.78 4.81 2.97
C VAL A 87 11.49 4.59 3.76
N ILE A 88 10.57 3.85 3.16
CA ILE A 88 9.41 3.27 3.86
C ILE A 88 9.79 1.86 4.31
N ALA A 89 9.62 1.53 5.58
CA ALA A 89 9.96 0.20 6.10
C ALA A 89 8.75 -0.53 6.70
N GLY A 90 8.63 -1.83 6.42
CA GLY A 90 7.57 -2.66 6.97
C GLY A 90 7.61 -4.13 6.49
N ASN A 91 6.59 -4.94 6.79
CA ASN A 91 5.40 -4.56 7.57
C ASN A 91 5.61 -4.76 9.07
N ILE A 92 5.00 -3.88 9.87
CA ILE A 92 4.96 -3.98 11.33
C ILE A 92 3.53 -3.90 11.84
N ALA A 93 3.32 -4.23 13.11
CA ALA A 93 2.00 -4.16 13.74
C ALA A 93 2.04 -3.84 15.25
N THR A 94 3.19 -3.41 15.78
CA THR A 94 3.37 -3.09 17.20
C THR A 94 4.25 -1.86 17.38
N ALA A 95 4.12 -1.22 18.55
CA ALA A 95 4.89 -0.04 18.95
C ALA A 95 6.42 -0.29 18.95
N GLU A 96 6.87 -1.43 19.46
CA GLU A 96 8.29 -1.76 19.57
C GLU A 96 8.93 -1.93 18.18
N ALA A 97 8.19 -2.52 17.25
CA ALA A 97 8.63 -2.65 15.87
C ALA A 97 8.69 -1.30 15.16
N ALA A 98 7.78 -0.36 15.50
CA ALA A 98 7.82 1.00 15.01
C ALA A 98 9.07 1.73 15.51
N GLU A 99 9.35 1.66 16.81
CA GLU A 99 10.56 2.25 17.42
C GLU A 99 11.83 1.71 16.76
N ALA A 100 11.95 0.38 16.62
CA ALA A 100 13.12 -0.24 16.02
C ALA A 100 13.40 0.21 14.57
N LEU A 101 12.35 0.44 13.76
CA LEU A 101 12.50 0.90 12.38
C LEU A 101 12.77 2.41 12.29
N ILE A 102 12.20 3.21 13.19
CA ILE A 102 12.51 4.64 13.30
C ILE A 102 13.99 4.82 13.70
N ASP A 103 14.45 4.08 14.70
CA ASP A 103 15.86 4.08 15.16
C ASP A 103 16.85 3.58 14.08
N ALA A 104 16.35 2.79 13.12
CA ALA A 104 17.14 2.38 11.96
C ALA A 104 17.26 3.49 10.89
N GLY A 105 16.41 4.52 10.96
CA GLY A 105 16.37 5.64 10.01
C GLY A 105 15.26 5.58 8.98
N ALA A 106 14.19 4.79 9.19
CA ALA A 106 13.04 4.79 8.29
C ALA A 106 12.33 6.15 8.29
N ASP A 107 12.07 6.71 7.10
CA ASP A 107 11.37 7.99 6.93
C ASP A 107 9.84 7.82 6.98
N ALA A 108 9.33 6.60 6.80
CA ALA A 108 7.93 6.26 7.03
C ALA A 108 7.77 4.78 7.42
N LEU A 109 6.67 4.46 8.12
CA LEU A 109 6.37 3.10 8.55
C LEU A 109 5.20 2.51 7.78
N LYS A 110 5.33 1.27 7.33
CA LYS A 110 4.25 0.52 6.68
C LYS A 110 3.65 -0.51 7.64
N VAL A 111 2.38 -0.34 7.98
CA VAL A 111 1.70 -1.05 9.07
C VAL A 111 0.66 -2.02 8.53
N GLY A 112 0.77 -3.28 8.93
CA GLY A 112 -0.25 -4.30 8.72
C GLY A 112 0.31 -5.71 8.57
N ILE A 113 -0.04 -6.61 9.49
CA ILE A 113 0.32 -8.03 9.44
C ILE A 113 -0.93 -8.90 9.30
N GLY A 114 -1.05 -9.53 8.12
CA GLY A 114 -2.17 -10.37 7.75
C GLY A 114 -3.54 -9.73 7.44
N PRO A 115 -3.74 -8.40 7.29
CA PRO A 115 -5.06 -7.85 6.98
C PRO A 115 -5.42 -7.94 5.49
N GLY A 116 -4.45 -8.22 4.61
CA GLY A 116 -4.65 -8.21 3.16
C GLY A 116 -5.67 -9.24 2.68
N SER A 117 -6.47 -8.89 1.66
CA SER A 117 -7.58 -9.74 1.18
C SER A 117 -7.14 -11.09 0.58
N SER A 118 -5.89 -11.20 0.15
CA SER A 118 -5.29 -12.44 -0.36
C SER A 118 -4.30 -13.08 0.60
N CYS A 119 -4.15 -12.54 1.82
CA CYS A 119 -3.16 -12.99 2.78
C CYS A 119 -3.75 -14.06 3.72
N THR A 120 -2.98 -15.11 3.95
CA THR A 120 -3.36 -16.21 4.86
C THR A 120 -2.43 -16.32 6.07
N THR A 121 -1.51 -15.38 6.29
CA THR A 121 -0.57 -15.36 7.43
C THR A 121 -1.25 -15.62 8.78
N ARG A 122 -2.40 -14.99 9.04
CA ARG A 122 -3.15 -15.20 10.30
C ARG A 122 -3.69 -16.62 10.46
N ILE A 123 -3.99 -17.28 9.36
CA ILE A 123 -4.58 -18.63 9.35
C ILE A 123 -3.48 -19.69 9.36
N VAL A 124 -2.45 -19.51 8.53
CA VAL A 124 -1.37 -20.49 8.31
C VAL A 124 -0.32 -20.40 9.42
N ALA A 125 0.16 -19.19 9.73
CA ALA A 125 1.19 -18.98 10.75
C ALA A 125 0.60 -18.65 12.14
N GLY A 126 -0.68 -18.29 12.22
CA GLY A 126 -1.31 -17.88 13.49
C GLY A 126 -0.91 -16.49 13.98
N VAL A 127 -0.30 -15.66 13.12
CA VAL A 127 0.30 -14.37 13.48
C VAL A 127 -0.45 -13.20 12.85
N GLY A 128 -0.73 -12.16 13.65
CA GLY A 128 -1.23 -10.88 13.18
C GLY A 128 -1.94 -10.07 14.26
N VAL A 129 -2.22 -8.81 13.95
CA VAL A 129 -2.93 -7.86 14.84
C VAL A 129 -4.08 -7.21 14.07
N PRO A 130 -5.29 -7.06 14.63
CA PRO A 130 -6.37 -6.30 13.99
C PRO A 130 -5.91 -4.92 13.49
N GLN A 131 -6.22 -4.58 12.24
CA GLN A 131 -5.52 -3.49 11.54
C GLN A 131 -5.69 -2.11 12.19
N ILE A 132 -6.87 -1.78 12.72
CA ILE A 132 -7.09 -0.51 13.42
C ILE A 132 -6.21 -0.41 14.67
N THR A 133 -6.12 -1.49 15.45
CA THR A 133 -5.23 -1.55 16.62
C THR A 133 -3.77 -1.44 16.22
N ALA A 134 -3.34 -2.19 15.19
CA ALA A 134 -1.98 -2.12 14.68
C ALA A 134 -1.59 -0.69 14.26
N ILE A 135 -2.51 0.05 13.63
CA ILE A 135 -2.29 1.46 13.27
C ILE A 135 -2.13 2.32 14.52
N PHE A 136 -3.08 2.24 15.47
CA PHE A 136 -3.02 3.01 16.71
C PHE A 136 -1.70 2.79 17.47
N ASP A 137 -1.31 1.54 17.66
CA ASP A 137 -0.11 1.16 18.42
C ASP A 137 1.17 1.71 17.74
N CYS A 138 1.26 1.62 16.41
CA CYS A 138 2.42 2.15 15.67
C CYS A 138 2.43 3.69 15.66
N VAL A 139 1.28 4.34 15.50
CA VAL A 139 1.16 5.81 15.45
C VAL A 139 1.52 6.45 16.79
N GLU A 140 1.22 5.79 17.92
CA GLU A 140 1.58 6.31 19.24
C GLU A 140 3.09 6.61 19.35
N VAL A 141 3.92 5.74 18.76
CA VAL A 141 5.38 5.94 18.71
C VAL A 141 5.75 6.90 17.57
N ALA A 142 5.23 6.67 16.37
CA ALA A 142 5.64 7.39 15.16
C ALA A 142 5.35 8.90 15.23
N SER A 143 4.20 9.27 15.79
CA SER A 143 3.79 10.68 15.95
C SER A 143 4.72 11.48 16.86
N ARG A 144 5.29 10.86 17.90
CA ARG A 144 6.26 11.51 18.82
C ARG A 144 7.56 11.90 18.11
N GLN A 145 7.90 11.20 17.03
CA GLN A 145 9.11 11.40 16.23
C GLN A 145 8.82 12.10 14.89
N GLY A 146 7.55 12.46 14.62
CA GLY A 146 7.15 13.07 13.35
C GLY A 146 7.29 12.13 12.13
N VAL A 147 7.28 10.81 12.35
CA VAL A 147 7.40 9.81 11.28
C VAL A 147 6.01 9.39 10.78
N PRO A 148 5.68 9.54 9.48
CA PRO A 148 4.39 9.19 8.94
C PRO A 148 4.13 7.67 8.87
N VAL A 149 2.86 7.29 8.95
CA VAL A 149 2.38 5.90 8.91
C VAL A 149 1.53 5.63 7.67
N VAL A 150 1.83 4.53 6.99
CA VAL A 150 1.07 3.96 5.87
C VAL A 150 0.28 2.75 6.35
N ALA A 151 -1.05 2.81 6.33
CA ALA A 151 -1.90 1.65 6.61
C ALA A 151 -2.01 0.73 5.38
N ASP A 152 -1.48 -0.49 5.47
CA ASP A 152 -1.37 -1.44 4.36
C ASP A 152 -2.28 -2.67 4.55
N GLY A 153 -3.28 -2.80 3.66
CA GLY A 153 -4.18 -3.95 3.59
C GLY A 153 -5.45 -3.85 4.45
N GLY A 154 -6.40 -4.74 4.17
CA GLY A 154 -7.70 -4.84 4.88
C GLY A 154 -8.76 -3.82 4.46
N LEU A 155 -8.45 -2.92 3.53
CA LEU A 155 -9.36 -1.88 3.07
C LEU A 155 -10.31 -2.46 2.01
N THR A 156 -11.62 -2.36 2.26
CA THR A 156 -12.65 -2.89 1.35
C THR A 156 -13.55 -1.80 0.77
N SER A 157 -13.62 -0.66 1.46
CA SER A 157 -14.44 0.50 1.11
C SER A 157 -13.71 1.81 1.37
N SER A 158 -14.22 2.92 0.84
CA SER A 158 -13.73 4.26 1.18
C SER A 158 -13.92 4.61 2.66
N GLY A 159 -14.92 4.02 3.32
CA GLY A 159 -15.11 4.15 4.77
C GLY A 159 -13.96 3.55 5.58
N ASP A 160 -13.34 2.47 5.10
CA ASP A 160 -12.17 1.89 5.77
C ASP A 160 -10.94 2.78 5.65
N ILE A 161 -10.79 3.49 4.53
CA ILE A 161 -9.75 4.53 4.35
C ILE A 161 -9.94 5.63 5.38
N ALA A 162 -11.17 6.13 5.54
CA ALA A 162 -11.49 7.15 6.53
C ALA A 162 -11.19 6.68 7.97
N LYS A 163 -11.51 5.43 8.31
CA LYS A 163 -11.18 4.84 9.62
C LYS A 163 -9.68 4.68 9.82
N ALA A 164 -8.93 4.27 8.80
CA ALA A 164 -7.47 4.14 8.89
C ALA A 164 -6.81 5.51 9.12
N VAL A 165 -7.25 6.54 8.42
CA VAL A 165 -6.78 7.93 8.62
C VAL A 165 -7.17 8.44 10.00
N ALA A 166 -8.42 8.25 10.43
CA ALA A 166 -8.86 8.64 11.77
C ALA A 166 -8.14 7.87 12.89
N ALA A 167 -7.64 6.66 12.62
CA ALA A 167 -6.78 5.91 13.56
C ALA A 167 -5.34 6.44 13.60
N GLY A 168 -4.99 7.43 12.78
CA GLY A 168 -3.72 8.15 12.81
C GLY A 168 -2.82 7.95 11.59
N ALA A 169 -3.18 7.08 10.64
CA ALA A 169 -2.37 6.89 9.42
C ALA A 169 -2.41 8.14 8.53
N ASP A 170 -1.28 8.50 7.94
CA ASP A 170 -1.15 9.61 6.99
C ASP A 170 -1.65 9.24 5.60
N THR A 171 -1.42 7.98 5.22
CA THR A 171 -1.82 7.44 3.92
C THR A 171 -2.24 5.98 4.04
N VAL A 172 -2.86 5.46 2.98
CA VAL A 172 -3.25 4.06 2.86
C VAL A 172 -2.62 3.42 1.64
N MET A 173 -2.19 2.16 1.76
CA MET A 173 -1.77 1.32 0.63
C MET A 173 -2.88 0.33 0.30
N THR A 174 -3.33 0.33 -0.95
CA THR A 174 -4.47 -0.50 -1.40
C THR A 174 -4.04 -1.46 -2.51
N GLY A 175 -4.41 -2.73 -2.37
CA GLY A 175 -4.18 -3.77 -3.37
C GLY A 175 -5.44 -4.08 -4.17
N SER A 176 -6.31 -4.93 -3.62
CA SER A 176 -7.53 -5.43 -4.29
C SER A 176 -8.48 -4.34 -4.76
N MET A 177 -8.49 -3.18 -4.10
CA MET A 177 -9.29 -2.02 -4.51
C MET A 177 -8.90 -1.52 -5.92
N LEU A 178 -7.63 -1.63 -6.29
CA LEU A 178 -7.07 -1.15 -7.58
C LEU A 178 -6.73 -2.29 -8.55
N ALA A 179 -6.62 -3.53 -8.09
CA ALA A 179 -6.18 -4.68 -8.91
C ALA A 179 -7.07 -5.01 -10.13
N GLY A 180 -8.31 -4.49 -10.17
CA GLY A 180 -9.24 -4.72 -11.28
C GLY A 180 -9.24 -3.63 -12.36
N THR A 181 -8.38 -2.62 -12.25
CA THR A 181 -8.41 -1.46 -13.16
C THR A 181 -7.67 -1.71 -14.46
N ASP A 182 -7.90 -0.86 -15.47
CA ASP A 182 -7.22 -0.92 -16.77
C ASP A 182 -5.69 -0.86 -16.64
N GLU A 183 -5.19 -0.02 -15.73
CA GLU A 183 -3.78 0.28 -15.54
C GLU A 183 -3.03 -0.76 -14.69
N SER A 184 -3.77 -1.63 -13.98
CA SER A 184 -3.16 -2.73 -13.23
C SER A 184 -2.55 -3.77 -14.19
N PRO A 185 -1.49 -4.49 -13.82
CA PRO A 185 -0.94 -5.56 -14.66
C PRO A 185 -1.92 -6.73 -14.80
N GLY A 186 -1.69 -7.57 -15.82
CA GLY A 186 -2.48 -8.77 -16.09
C GLY A 186 -3.65 -8.55 -17.05
N GLU A 187 -4.17 -9.66 -17.59
CA GLU A 187 -5.20 -9.67 -18.62
C GLU A 187 -6.62 -9.66 -18.04
N VAL A 188 -7.58 -9.16 -18.83
CA VAL A 188 -9.01 -9.25 -18.52
C VAL A 188 -9.53 -10.61 -18.99
N VAL A 189 -10.07 -11.38 -18.05
CA VAL A 189 -10.64 -12.71 -18.28
C VAL A 189 -12.17 -12.63 -18.24
N LEU A 190 -12.84 -13.28 -19.19
CA LEU A 190 -14.30 -13.42 -19.20
C LEU A 190 -14.69 -14.74 -18.54
N LEU A 191 -15.51 -14.67 -17.48
CA LEU A 191 -16.05 -15.84 -16.79
C LEU A 191 -17.55 -15.66 -16.60
N GLN A 192 -18.35 -16.59 -17.12
CA GLN A 192 -19.82 -16.57 -17.00
C GLN A 192 -20.46 -15.25 -17.45
N GLY A 193 -19.87 -14.59 -18.45
CA GLY A 193 -20.35 -13.31 -18.98
C GLY A 193 -19.86 -12.07 -18.22
N GLU A 194 -19.13 -12.25 -17.11
CA GLU A 194 -18.54 -11.16 -16.34
C GLU A 194 -17.02 -11.04 -16.56
N ARG A 195 -16.51 -9.81 -16.48
CA ARG A 195 -15.09 -9.50 -16.67
C ARG A 195 -14.36 -9.45 -15.33
N PHE A 196 -13.21 -10.11 -15.28
CA PHE A 196 -12.33 -10.19 -14.11
C PHE A 196 -10.88 -9.90 -14.49
N LYS A 197 -10.04 -9.58 -13.50
CA LYS A 197 -8.58 -9.63 -13.62
C LYS A 197 -8.00 -10.59 -12.58
N GLU A 198 -6.88 -11.22 -12.93
CA GLU A 198 -6.14 -12.06 -11.99
C GLU A 198 -5.52 -11.22 -10.87
N TYR A 199 -5.61 -11.71 -9.64
CA TYR A 199 -5.05 -11.06 -8.46
C TYR A 199 -4.45 -12.12 -7.54
N ARG A 200 -3.20 -11.95 -7.15
CA ARG A 200 -2.50 -12.89 -6.27
C ARG A 200 -1.76 -12.17 -5.16
N GLY A 201 -1.77 -12.76 -3.97
CA GLY A 201 -0.93 -12.30 -2.86
C GLY A 201 0.54 -12.64 -3.12
N MET A 202 1.46 -11.83 -2.59
CA MET A 202 2.90 -12.10 -2.69
C MET A 202 3.28 -13.42 -2.01
N GLY A 203 2.50 -13.88 -1.02
CA GLY A 203 2.69 -15.18 -0.38
C GLY A 203 2.13 -16.38 -1.13
N SER A 204 1.56 -16.19 -2.33
CA SER A 204 1.02 -17.28 -3.13
C SER A 204 2.11 -18.09 -3.84
N LEU A 205 1.83 -19.36 -4.13
CA LEU A 205 2.77 -20.25 -4.82
C LEU A 205 3.19 -19.69 -6.19
N GLY A 206 2.27 -19.13 -6.99
CA GLY A 206 2.64 -18.58 -8.30
C GLY A 206 3.44 -17.28 -8.18
N ALA A 207 3.24 -16.46 -7.13
CA ALA A 207 4.10 -15.31 -6.87
C ALA A 207 5.52 -15.76 -6.45
N MET A 208 5.61 -16.72 -5.53
CA MET A 208 6.87 -17.32 -5.06
C MET A 208 7.63 -18.07 -6.15
N LYS A 209 6.94 -18.77 -7.06
CA LYS A 209 7.53 -19.41 -8.25
C LYS A 209 8.09 -18.40 -9.23
N ALA A 210 7.36 -17.30 -9.46
CA ALA A 210 7.70 -16.34 -10.49
C ALA A 210 8.84 -15.40 -10.09
N ARG A 211 9.06 -15.14 -8.79
CA ARG A 211 10.02 -14.15 -8.31
C ARG A 211 10.70 -14.62 -7.02
N SER A 212 12.04 -14.75 -7.06
CA SER A 212 12.88 -15.03 -5.88
C SER A 212 12.58 -14.07 -4.72
N PHE A 213 12.42 -12.78 -5.02
CA PHE A 213 12.06 -11.75 -4.07
C PHE A 213 10.79 -12.07 -3.23
N SER A 214 9.83 -12.76 -3.86
CA SER A 214 8.58 -13.13 -3.20
C SER A 214 8.78 -14.29 -2.22
N LYS A 215 9.77 -15.15 -2.42
CA LYS A 215 10.18 -16.18 -1.44
C LYS A 215 10.92 -15.56 -0.26
N ASP A 216 11.87 -14.66 -0.53
CA ASP A 216 12.67 -13.98 0.49
C ASP A 216 11.79 -13.20 1.47
N ARG A 217 10.72 -12.59 0.95
CA ARG A 217 9.71 -11.88 1.76
C ARG A 217 9.14 -12.73 2.90
N TYR A 218 8.99 -14.04 2.69
CA TYR A 218 8.41 -14.99 3.65
C TYR A 218 9.46 -15.98 4.18
N PHE A 219 10.74 -15.61 4.17
CA PHE A 219 11.84 -16.39 4.74
C PHE A 219 12.00 -17.78 4.10
N GLN A 220 11.63 -17.92 2.83
CA GLN A 220 11.69 -19.17 2.07
C GLN A 220 12.64 -19.08 0.87
N GLY A 221 13.61 -18.16 0.91
CA GLY A 221 14.60 -17.94 -0.15
C GLY A 221 15.41 -19.21 -0.48
N ASP A 222 15.79 -19.97 0.55
CA ASP A 222 16.60 -21.19 0.41
C ASP A 222 15.77 -22.44 0.03
N VAL A 223 14.44 -22.31 -0.12
CA VAL A 223 13.57 -23.43 -0.49
C VAL A 223 13.53 -23.58 -2.01
N GLU A 224 14.36 -24.48 -2.52
CA GLU A 224 14.43 -24.82 -3.94
C GLU A 224 13.21 -25.61 -4.43
N ASP A 225 12.79 -26.59 -3.64
CA ASP A 225 11.65 -27.46 -3.95
C ASP A 225 10.33 -26.72 -3.70
N VAL A 226 9.62 -26.43 -4.79
CA VAL A 226 8.36 -25.71 -4.74
C VAL A 226 7.30 -26.45 -3.92
N ASP A 227 7.29 -27.79 -3.95
CA ASP A 227 6.29 -28.58 -3.23
C ASP A 227 6.47 -28.49 -1.71
N LYS A 228 7.61 -27.96 -1.25
CA LYS A 228 7.91 -27.69 0.16
C LYS A 228 7.66 -26.25 0.58
N LEU A 229 7.27 -25.37 -0.34
CA LEU A 229 6.89 -24.00 0.01
C LEU A 229 5.61 -24.00 0.84
N VAL A 230 5.59 -23.18 1.88
CA VAL A 230 4.44 -22.94 2.75
C VAL A 230 3.85 -21.57 2.40
N PRO A 231 2.82 -21.51 1.54
CA PRO A 231 2.29 -20.23 1.06
C PRO A 231 1.46 -19.51 2.15
N GLU A 232 1.72 -18.22 2.31
CA GLU A 232 0.97 -17.30 3.17
C GLU A 232 0.07 -16.34 2.37
N GLY A 233 -0.26 -16.72 1.14
CA GLY A 233 -1.23 -16.03 0.32
C GLY A 233 -1.91 -16.92 -0.71
N ILE A 234 -3.02 -16.44 -1.24
CA ILE A 234 -3.81 -17.12 -2.26
C ILE A 234 -3.78 -16.38 -3.60
N GLU A 235 -4.20 -17.10 -4.64
CA GLU A 235 -4.48 -16.56 -5.96
C GLU A 235 -5.99 -16.55 -6.17
N GLY A 236 -6.47 -15.50 -6.80
CA GLY A 236 -7.88 -15.33 -7.08
C GLY A 236 -8.10 -14.36 -8.22
N ARG A 237 -9.34 -13.90 -8.32
CA ARG A 237 -9.77 -12.94 -9.33
C ARG A 237 -10.52 -11.81 -8.67
N VAL A 238 -10.36 -10.62 -9.20
CA VAL A 238 -11.15 -9.45 -8.80
C VAL A 238 -12.01 -9.01 -9.98
N PRO A 239 -13.23 -8.50 -9.74
CA PRO A 239 -14.05 -7.95 -10.82
C PRO A 239 -13.30 -6.84 -11.55
N TYR A 240 -13.49 -6.75 -12.85
CA TYR A 240 -13.00 -5.64 -13.66
C TYR A 240 -13.67 -4.32 -13.24
N LYS A 241 -12.88 -3.26 -13.12
CA LYS A 241 -13.27 -1.98 -12.53
C LYS A 241 -13.18 -0.79 -13.49
N GLY A 242 -12.67 -0.98 -14.70
CA GLY A 242 -12.45 0.11 -15.65
C GLY A 242 -11.27 1.01 -15.27
N PRO A 243 -11.27 2.29 -15.71
CA PRO A 243 -10.14 3.19 -15.51
C PRO A 243 -9.90 3.53 -14.04
N LEU A 244 -8.63 3.55 -13.61
CA LEU A 244 -8.21 3.87 -12.23
C LEU A 244 -8.78 5.20 -11.73
N GLN A 245 -8.83 6.20 -12.60
CA GLN A 245 -9.29 7.56 -12.25
C GLN A 245 -10.70 7.54 -11.63
N GLN A 246 -11.61 6.70 -12.13
CA GLN A 246 -12.97 6.61 -11.62
C GLN A 246 -13.02 6.00 -10.21
N ILE A 247 -12.18 5.00 -9.96
CA ILE A 247 -12.05 4.38 -8.65
C ILE A 247 -11.47 5.38 -7.65
N LEU A 248 -10.37 6.05 -8.00
CA LEU A 248 -9.77 7.07 -7.13
C LEU A 248 -10.75 8.21 -6.80
N TYR A 249 -11.55 8.66 -7.78
CA TYR A 249 -12.57 9.67 -7.54
C TYR A 249 -13.57 9.25 -6.46
N GLN A 250 -14.07 8.00 -6.51
CA GLN A 250 -14.99 7.47 -5.51
C GLN A 250 -14.34 7.30 -4.13
N LEU A 251 -13.07 6.86 -4.08
CA LEU A 251 -12.34 6.68 -2.83
C LEU A 251 -12.07 8.01 -2.12
N VAL A 252 -11.54 8.99 -2.86
CA VAL A 252 -11.30 10.35 -2.34
C VAL A 252 -12.61 11.04 -2.01
N GLY A 253 -13.66 10.84 -2.81
CA GLY A 253 -15.01 11.34 -2.53
C GLY A 253 -15.56 10.81 -1.20
N GLY A 254 -15.43 9.50 -0.95
CA GLY A 254 -15.84 8.90 0.33
C GLY A 254 -15.06 9.43 1.53
N LEU A 255 -13.74 9.60 1.40
CA LEU A 255 -12.92 10.22 2.44
C LEU A 255 -13.35 11.66 2.73
N ARG A 256 -13.59 12.47 1.70
CA ARG A 256 -14.08 13.85 1.85
C ARG A 256 -15.44 13.92 2.56
N GLN A 257 -16.35 12.98 2.27
CA GLN A 257 -17.63 12.89 2.97
C GLN A 257 -17.42 12.59 4.46
N ALA A 258 -16.57 11.61 4.78
CA ALA A 258 -16.25 11.27 6.16
C ALA A 258 -15.62 12.46 6.92
N MET A 259 -14.68 13.16 6.29
CA MET A 259 -14.09 14.39 6.83
C MET A 259 -15.15 15.46 7.11
N GLY A 260 -16.12 15.65 6.21
CA GLY A 260 -17.25 16.55 6.41
C GLY A 260 -18.12 16.17 7.62
N TYR A 261 -18.45 14.90 7.79
CA TYR A 261 -19.20 14.41 8.97
C TYR A 261 -18.42 14.55 10.28
N CYS A 262 -17.10 14.40 10.23
CA CYS A 262 -16.21 14.55 11.39
C CYS A 262 -15.82 16.01 11.65
N GLY A 263 -16.22 16.97 10.80
CA GLY A 263 -15.85 18.37 10.93
C GLY A 263 -14.36 18.65 10.71
N ALA A 264 -13.66 17.80 9.95
CA ALA A 264 -12.23 17.92 9.66
C ALA A 264 -11.99 18.59 8.30
N ALA A 265 -11.32 19.73 8.27
CA ALA A 265 -10.92 20.42 7.04
C ALA A 265 -9.66 19.82 6.41
N THR A 266 -8.82 19.17 7.21
CA THR A 266 -7.55 18.57 6.78
C THR A 266 -7.43 17.10 7.22
N VAL A 267 -6.53 16.36 6.57
CA VAL A 267 -6.21 14.97 6.96
C VAL A 267 -5.70 14.93 8.40
N GLU A 268 -4.93 15.93 8.82
CA GLU A 268 -4.43 16.03 10.18
C GLU A 268 -5.56 16.20 11.20
N GLU A 269 -6.52 17.07 10.91
CA GLU A 269 -7.72 17.22 11.76
C GLU A 269 -8.56 15.94 11.82
N MET A 270 -8.60 15.15 10.75
CA MET A 270 -9.33 13.87 10.73
C MET A 270 -8.76 12.87 11.75
N LYS A 271 -7.46 12.92 12.05
CA LYS A 271 -6.81 12.05 13.04
C LYS A 271 -7.31 12.30 14.48
N ALA A 272 -7.99 13.42 14.74
CA ALA A 272 -8.62 13.70 16.04
C ALA A 272 -10.04 13.11 16.16
N ALA A 273 -10.57 12.50 15.10
CA ALA A 273 -11.90 11.91 15.11
C ALA A 273 -12.05 10.80 16.17
N GLN A 274 -13.26 10.69 16.73
CA GLN A 274 -13.54 9.74 17.79
C GLN A 274 -14.27 8.50 17.25
N PHE A 275 -13.93 7.34 17.81
CA PHE A 275 -14.56 6.08 17.44
C PHE A 275 -15.55 5.60 18.50
N VAL A 276 -16.57 4.87 18.05
CA VAL A 276 -17.43 4.06 18.91
C VAL A 276 -17.30 2.61 18.48
N ARG A 277 -17.06 1.72 19.45
CA ARG A 277 -17.02 0.27 19.19
C ARG A 277 -18.44 -0.24 19.00
N ILE A 278 -18.65 -0.99 17.93
CA ILE A 278 -19.94 -1.61 17.61
C ILE A 278 -19.87 -3.13 17.74
N THR A 279 -21.02 -3.77 17.95
CA THR A 279 -21.14 -5.23 17.90
C THR A 279 -21.31 -5.70 16.46
N GLY A 280 -21.27 -7.02 16.22
CA GLY A 280 -21.60 -7.58 14.91
C GLY A 280 -23.02 -7.27 14.44
N ALA A 281 -23.96 -7.00 15.36
CA ALA A 281 -25.30 -6.51 15.00
C ALA A 281 -25.25 -5.07 14.48
N GLY A 282 -24.45 -4.20 15.10
CA GLY A 282 -24.23 -2.84 14.61
C GLY A 282 -23.55 -2.81 13.24
N LEU A 283 -22.67 -3.77 12.94
CA LEU A 283 -22.11 -3.90 11.60
C LEU A 283 -23.19 -4.25 10.57
N ARG A 284 -24.11 -5.19 10.89
CA ARG A 284 -25.23 -5.52 10.01
C ARG A 284 -26.17 -4.33 9.80
N GLU A 285 -26.43 -3.55 10.85
CA GLU A 285 -27.20 -2.29 10.78
C GLU A 285 -26.50 -1.24 9.89
N SER A 286 -25.17 -1.19 9.91
CA SER A 286 -24.40 -0.22 9.11
C SER A 286 -24.48 -0.48 7.59
N HIS A 287 -24.72 -1.73 7.18
CA HIS A 287 -24.91 -2.09 5.78
C HIS A 287 -26.39 -1.96 5.38
N PRO A 288 -26.74 -1.67 4.11
CA PRO A 288 -28.12 -1.79 3.65
C PRO A 288 -28.75 -3.13 4.04
N HIS A 289 -29.83 -3.07 4.81
CA HIS A 289 -30.59 -4.22 5.30
C HIS A 289 -32.09 -4.02 5.00
N ASP A 290 -32.86 -5.10 5.07
CA ASP A 290 -34.32 -5.14 4.88
C ASP A 290 -34.82 -4.63 3.50
N LEU A 291 -33.99 -4.74 2.46
CA LEU A 291 -34.35 -4.42 1.08
C LEU A 291 -33.62 -5.30 0.05
N THR A 292 -34.17 -5.37 -1.16
CA THR A 292 -33.52 -5.98 -2.33
C THR A 292 -32.82 -4.91 -3.15
N ILE A 293 -31.50 -5.04 -3.32
CA ILE A 293 -30.72 -4.12 -4.17
C ILE A 293 -31.05 -4.40 -5.64
N THR A 294 -31.61 -3.41 -6.33
CA THR A 294 -31.95 -3.51 -7.77
C THR A 294 -30.85 -2.99 -8.68
N LYS A 295 -29.96 -2.13 -8.15
CA LYS A 295 -28.83 -1.55 -8.87
C LYS A 295 -27.70 -1.26 -7.90
N GLU A 296 -26.50 -1.73 -8.20
CA GLU A 296 -25.32 -1.44 -7.39
C GLU A 296 -24.80 -0.02 -7.61
N ALA A 297 -24.31 0.59 -6.53
CA ALA A 297 -23.62 1.87 -6.60
C ALA A 297 -22.11 1.65 -6.85
N PRO A 298 -21.42 2.56 -7.55
CA PRO A 298 -19.98 2.42 -7.84
C PRO A 298 -19.07 2.28 -6.61
N ASN A 299 -19.53 2.77 -5.45
CA ASN A 299 -18.80 2.83 -4.19
C ASN A 299 -19.26 1.79 -3.16
N TYR A 300 -20.21 0.90 -3.50
CA TYR A 300 -20.73 -0.09 -2.57
C TYR A 300 -20.99 -1.42 -3.28
N ARG A 301 -20.33 -2.48 -2.80
CA ARG A 301 -20.64 -3.87 -3.15
C ARG A 301 -20.73 -4.67 -1.86
N ARG A 302 -21.77 -5.50 -1.76
CA ARG A 302 -21.90 -6.44 -0.66
C ARG A 302 -20.89 -7.55 -0.88
N GLN A 303 -20.00 -7.76 0.09
CA GLN A 303 -19.15 -8.95 0.15
C GLN A 303 -19.94 -10.12 0.74
#